data_AF-A0AA39M0M4-F1
#
_entry.id   AF-A0AA39M0M4-F1
#
_cell.length_a   1.000
_cell.length_b   1.000
_cell.length_c   1.000
_cell.angle_alpha   90.00
_cell.angle_beta   90.00
_cell.angle_gamma   90.00
#
_symmetry.space_group_name_H-M   'P 1'
#
loop_
_entity.id
_entity.type
_entity.pdbx_description
1 polymer ?
#
loop_
_entity_poly.entity_id
_entity_poly.type
_entity_poly.pdbx_seq_one_letter_code
_entity_poly.pdbx_strand_id
1 'polypeptide(L)'
;MGRFFTKKDTMNADLSTNLSFKEARQLMKEYSSLIAVKEKRHFVLNWSATGDQYDVIWKIVEKSIGNYNRRVRGIPIAIGKIQIDSKIFIVEEGRKIHIDAVIPQIIFRPKKGEAYRCEVTSSDKKFYNGFLFNKIAVGLMVDEKAHAVEHSPIGWEEFFTAKVLVETENGDRFNVYRKGDKGPVFYLLHGGGYTGLTWCCFVEELTKQVECQVVAPDLRGHGETKTTDDYNLSVDQQLQDIKNIYDSIFPQKDNFPHCILIGHSMGGALAVHASERELIPNTFALAVIDVVEGTAVAALKQMRTVLMHRPKQFPDESSAIDWACRTGACRNLRQARVSMPSQLRKIQSGETKRNHLGLTWKIDLALTEPHWPTWFEGLSQKFLKCKPTKMLILAHVDRLDKDLTVAQMQGKFHQVVLPNCGHAVHEDAPHEVANLFVSLLNRYKVILQKSRPNKA
;
A
#
# COMPACT_ATOMS: atom_id res chain seq x y z
N MET A 1 -12.67 19.96 -4.17
CA MET A 1 -11.36 19.29 -4.09
C MET A 1 -11.08 18.96 -2.63
N GLY A 2 -11.34 17.73 -2.21
CA GLY A 2 -10.93 17.23 -0.89
C GLY A 2 -9.86 16.17 -1.10
N ARG A 3 -8.74 16.27 -0.37
CA ARG A 3 -7.74 15.19 -0.27
C ARG A 3 -8.19 14.26 0.86
N PHE A 4 -8.35 12.98 0.56
CA PHE A 4 -8.70 11.96 1.55
C PHE A 4 -7.41 11.46 2.23
N PHE A 5 -7.43 11.36 3.56
CA PHE A 5 -6.36 10.71 4.32
C PHE A 5 -7.00 9.53 5.07
N THR A 6 -6.64 8.32 4.70
CA THR A 6 -7.06 7.09 5.39
C THR A 6 -6.08 6.81 6.53
N LYS A 7 -6.51 7.05 7.77
CA LYS A 7 -5.75 6.63 8.96
C LYS A 7 -6.27 5.26 9.40
N LYS A 8 -5.72 4.19 8.82
CA LYS A 8 -5.75 2.86 9.43
C LYS A 8 -4.74 2.91 10.58
N ASP A 9 -5.22 3.22 11.80
CA ASP A 9 -4.62 2.87 13.09
C ASP A 9 -5.38 3.58 14.20
N THR A 10 -6.52 2.99 14.60
CA THR A 10 -7.10 3.02 15.95
C THR A 10 -8.36 2.16 15.94
N MET A 11 -8.21 0.83 15.92
CA MET A 11 -9.22 -0.01 16.57
C MET A 11 -9.02 0.15 18.08
N ASN A 12 -10.11 0.41 18.80
CA ASN A 12 -10.20 0.76 20.23
C ASN A 12 -10.08 2.25 20.59
N ALA A 13 -10.79 3.13 19.88
CA ALA A 13 -11.26 4.37 20.51
C ALA A 13 -12.78 4.24 20.68
N ASP A 14 -13.26 4.35 21.92
CA ASP A 14 -14.66 4.53 22.26
C ASP A 14 -15.23 5.73 21.46
N LEU A 15 -15.85 5.46 20.30
CA LEU A 15 -16.58 6.42 19.45
C LEU A 15 -17.79 7.04 20.19
N SER A 16 -17.99 6.68 21.45
CA SER A 16 -19.07 7.13 22.33
C SER A 16 -18.79 8.46 23.03
N THR A 17 -17.55 8.95 23.07
CA THR A 17 -17.22 10.18 23.82
C THR A 17 -17.64 11.45 23.06
N ASN A 18 -18.34 12.35 23.75
CA ASN A 18 -18.73 13.65 23.20
C ASN A 18 -17.51 14.57 23.11
N LEU A 19 -17.34 15.29 21.99
CA LEU A 19 -16.29 16.29 21.83
C LEU A 19 -16.43 17.34 22.93
N SER A 20 -15.37 17.58 23.70
CA SER A 20 -15.42 18.56 24.78
C SER A 20 -15.54 19.98 24.22
N PHE A 21 -16.14 20.89 24.99
CA PHE A 21 -16.27 22.29 24.58
C PHE A 21 -14.91 22.96 24.33
N LYS A 22 -13.84 22.50 25.01
CA LYS A 22 -12.47 23.00 24.83
C LYS A 22 -11.88 22.53 23.49
N GLU A 23 -12.05 21.26 23.14
CA GLU A 23 -11.59 20.70 21.85
C GLU A 23 -12.34 21.36 20.69
N ALA A 24 -13.66 21.49 20.81
CA ALA A 24 -14.47 22.19 19.82
C ALA A 24 -14.03 23.65 19.62
N ARG A 25 -13.62 24.36 20.67
CA ARG A 25 -13.06 25.72 20.57
C ARG A 25 -11.74 25.77 19.81
N GLN A 26 -10.90 24.74 19.94
CA GLN A 26 -9.64 24.70 19.20
C GLN A 26 -9.89 24.51 17.70
N LEU A 27 -10.85 23.65 17.34
CA LEU A 27 -11.27 23.43 15.94
C LEU A 27 -11.85 24.68 15.27
N MET A 28 -12.43 25.62 16.02
CA MET A 28 -12.88 26.90 15.48
C MET A 28 -11.77 27.74 14.85
N LYS A 29 -10.49 27.48 15.18
CA LYS A 29 -9.35 28.14 14.54
C LYS A 29 -9.07 27.58 13.15
N GLU A 30 -9.46 26.33 12.90
CA GLU A 30 -9.25 25.62 11.63
C GLU A 30 -10.45 25.76 10.69
N TYR A 31 -11.67 25.78 11.24
CA TYR A 31 -12.92 25.79 10.47
C TYR A 31 -13.75 27.04 10.76
N SER A 32 -13.93 27.88 9.74
CA SER A 32 -14.72 29.11 9.82
C SER A 32 -16.24 28.84 9.88
N SER A 33 -16.64 27.60 9.59
CA SER A 33 -18.00 27.07 9.70
C SER A 33 -18.43 26.74 11.13
N LEU A 34 -17.50 26.74 12.11
CA LEU A 34 -17.79 26.49 13.52
C LEU A 34 -17.98 27.82 14.26
N ILE A 35 -19.12 27.96 14.95
CA ILE A 35 -19.54 29.23 15.54
C ILE A 35 -19.95 29.00 16.99
N ALA A 36 -19.44 29.83 17.90
CA ALA A 36 -19.89 29.85 19.29
C ALA A 36 -21.19 30.66 19.40
N VAL A 37 -22.24 30.06 19.97
CA VAL A 37 -23.55 30.68 20.17
C VAL A 37 -23.98 30.50 21.62
N LYS A 38 -24.69 31.49 22.16
CA LYS A 38 -25.37 31.39 23.45
C LYS A 38 -26.87 31.35 23.21
N GLU A 39 -27.50 30.21 23.46
CA GLU A 39 -28.96 30.06 23.37
C GLU A 39 -29.58 30.41 24.72
N LYS A 40 -30.52 31.36 24.75
CA LYS A 40 -31.38 31.57 25.92
C LYS A 40 -32.62 30.70 25.75
N ARG A 41 -32.91 29.84 26.71
CA ARG A 41 -34.01 28.89 26.62
C ARG A 41 -34.75 28.78 27.96
N HIS A 42 -36.07 28.88 27.86
CA HIS A 42 -36.98 28.57 28.95
C HIS A 42 -37.25 27.06 29.00
N PHE A 43 -37.17 26.48 30.18
CA PHE A 43 -37.45 25.07 30.46
C PHE A 43 -38.61 24.95 31.44
N VAL A 44 -39.50 24.00 31.14
CA VAL A 44 -40.59 23.60 32.03
C VAL A 44 -40.31 22.17 32.45
N LEU A 45 -39.93 21.99 33.72
CA LEU A 45 -39.57 20.70 34.29
C LEU A 45 -40.68 20.21 35.23
N ASN A 46 -40.74 18.90 35.46
CA ASN A 46 -41.62 18.35 36.50
C ASN A 46 -41.02 18.63 37.89
N TRP A 47 -41.89 18.73 38.90
CA TRP A 47 -41.49 18.86 40.30
C TRP A 47 -40.48 17.79 40.76
N SER A 48 -40.55 16.59 40.19
CA SER A 48 -39.61 15.50 40.51
C SER A 48 -38.15 15.80 40.13
N ALA A 49 -37.88 16.87 39.38
CA ALA A 49 -36.53 17.35 39.05
C ALA A 49 -35.99 18.39 40.05
N THR A 50 -36.68 18.62 41.17
CA THR A 50 -36.22 19.54 42.23
C THR A 50 -34.91 19.01 42.84
N GLY A 51 -33.86 19.83 42.82
CA GLY A 51 -32.53 19.48 43.32
C GLY A 51 -31.54 19.07 42.22
N ASP A 52 -32.04 18.54 41.10
CA ASP A 52 -31.23 18.00 39.99
C ASP A 52 -31.47 18.76 38.67
N GLN A 53 -31.88 20.03 38.73
CA GLN A 53 -32.33 20.79 37.57
C GLN A 53 -31.23 20.90 36.49
N TYR A 54 -29.97 21.03 36.91
CA TYR A 54 -28.83 21.09 35.99
C TYR A 54 -28.69 19.80 35.17
N ASP A 55 -28.72 18.64 35.81
CA ASP A 55 -28.51 17.35 35.14
C ASP A 55 -29.66 17.02 34.19
N VAL A 56 -30.89 17.35 34.58
CA VAL A 56 -32.06 17.18 33.70
C VAL A 56 -31.94 18.09 32.48
N ILE A 57 -31.58 19.36 32.66
CA ILE A 57 -31.38 20.29 31.54
C ILE A 57 -30.21 19.82 30.67
N TRP A 58 -29.10 19.39 31.26
CA TRP A 58 -27.94 18.86 30.54
C TRP A 58 -28.35 17.71 29.62
N LYS A 59 -29.04 16.70 30.14
CA LYS A 59 -29.54 15.55 29.34
C LYS A 59 -30.47 15.97 28.20
N ILE A 60 -31.28 17.01 28.39
CA ILE A 60 -32.16 17.53 27.33
C ILE A 60 -31.34 18.19 26.22
N VAL A 61 -30.34 19.01 26.58
CA VAL A 61 -29.52 19.72 25.60
C VAL A 61 -28.55 18.76 24.90
N GLU A 62 -27.96 17.80 25.62
CA GLU A 62 -27.04 16.80 25.09
C GLU A 62 -27.63 16.00 23.93
N LYS A 63 -28.93 15.66 23.99
CA LYS A 63 -29.64 14.99 22.89
C LYS A 63 -29.70 15.81 21.58
N SER A 64 -29.46 17.11 21.65
CA SER A 64 -29.43 17.97 20.46
C SER A 64 -28.09 17.95 19.73
N ILE A 65 -27.02 17.42 20.34
CA ILE A 65 -25.72 17.28 19.68
C ILE A 65 -25.85 16.39 18.45
N GLY A 66 -25.21 16.79 17.35
CA GLY A 66 -25.22 16.07 16.07
C GLY A 66 -26.48 16.27 15.22
N ASN A 67 -27.54 16.88 15.77
CA ASN A 67 -28.80 17.12 15.07
C ASN A 67 -29.00 18.60 14.75
N TYR A 68 -29.63 18.91 13.62
CA TYR A 68 -29.92 20.30 13.25
C TYR A 68 -30.92 20.94 14.23
N ASN A 69 -30.50 22.02 14.89
CA ASN A 69 -31.32 22.76 15.83
C ASN A 69 -31.74 24.10 15.21
N ARG A 70 -33.06 24.27 14.99
CA ARG A 70 -33.66 25.47 14.39
C ARG A 70 -33.44 26.73 15.22
N ARG A 71 -33.36 26.64 16.56
CA ARG A 71 -33.20 27.80 17.45
C ARG A 71 -31.84 28.48 17.25
N VAL A 72 -30.80 27.69 16.99
CA VAL A 72 -29.44 28.19 16.73
C VAL A 72 -29.05 28.14 15.25
N ARG A 73 -29.95 27.69 14.37
CA ARG A 73 -29.74 27.55 12.92
C ARG A 73 -28.43 26.84 12.60
N GLY A 74 -28.20 25.68 13.20
CA GLY A 74 -26.97 24.91 13.03
C GLY A 74 -27.01 23.59 13.77
N ILE A 75 -25.94 22.80 13.63
CA ILE A 75 -25.81 21.49 14.28
C ILE A 75 -24.88 21.66 15.50
N PRO A 76 -25.36 21.52 16.75
CA PRO A 76 -24.50 21.58 17.93
C PRO A 76 -23.50 20.41 17.89
N ILE A 77 -22.21 20.72 18.06
CA ILE A 77 -21.15 19.70 18.15
C ILE A 77 -20.58 19.57 19.56
N ALA A 78 -20.72 20.61 20.40
CA ALA A 78 -20.32 20.60 21.80
C ALA A 78 -21.13 21.62 22.61
N ILE A 79 -21.39 21.29 23.88
CA ILE A 79 -22.12 22.13 24.84
C ILE A 79 -21.15 22.59 25.92
N GLY A 80 -21.18 23.89 26.23
CA GLY A 80 -20.42 24.49 27.32
C GLY A 80 -21.18 24.43 28.65
N LYS A 81 -20.56 24.92 29.72
CA LYS A 81 -21.20 24.97 31.04
C LYS A 81 -22.53 25.75 30.98
N ILE A 82 -23.64 25.09 31.32
CA ILE A 82 -24.98 25.69 31.29
C ILE A 82 -25.09 26.68 32.46
N GLN A 83 -25.66 27.85 32.18
CA GLN A 83 -25.88 28.89 33.19
C GLN A 83 -27.38 28.96 33.47
N ILE A 84 -27.79 28.47 34.63
CA ILE A 84 -29.18 28.54 35.08
C ILE A 84 -29.40 29.90 35.77
N ASP A 85 -30.50 30.58 35.44
CA ASP A 85 -30.88 31.81 36.13
C ASP A 85 -31.28 31.50 37.58
N SER A 86 -30.89 32.40 38.49
CA SER A 86 -31.24 32.39 39.90
C SER A 86 -32.75 32.42 40.18
N LYS A 87 -33.56 32.93 39.23
CA LYS A 87 -35.02 33.00 39.38
C LYS A 87 -35.68 31.72 38.87
N ILE A 88 -35.96 30.81 39.80
CA ILE A 88 -36.76 29.61 39.56
C ILE A 88 -38.20 29.90 39.98
N PHE A 89 -39.14 29.78 39.04
CA PHE A 89 -40.56 29.94 39.35
C PHE A 89 -41.22 28.58 39.51
N ILE A 90 -42.01 28.46 40.55
CA ILE A 90 -42.78 27.26 40.85
C ILE A 90 -44.25 27.62 40.69
N VAL A 91 -44.95 26.90 39.82
CA VAL A 91 -46.40 27.05 39.64
C VAL A 91 -47.07 25.88 40.33
N GLU A 92 -47.66 26.14 41.51
CA GLU A 92 -48.22 25.11 42.40
C GLU A 92 -49.35 24.30 41.75
N GLU A 93 -50.26 24.96 41.03
CA GLU A 93 -51.41 24.30 40.40
C GLU A 93 -51.02 23.28 39.32
N GLY A 94 -49.82 23.40 38.74
CA GLY A 94 -49.31 22.50 37.69
C GLY A 94 -48.18 21.56 38.12
N ARG A 95 -47.63 21.71 39.33
CA ARG A 95 -46.40 21.01 39.80
C ARG A 95 -45.26 21.11 38.78
N LYS A 96 -45.07 22.29 38.18
CA LYS A 96 -44.02 22.57 37.20
C LYS A 96 -43.03 23.58 37.73
N ILE A 97 -41.77 23.37 37.34
CA ILE A 97 -40.65 24.26 37.62
C ILE A 97 -40.29 24.97 36.32
N HIS A 98 -40.36 26.29 36.33
CA HIS A 98 -40.03 27.15 35.21
C HIS A 98 -38.64 27.76 35.43
N ILE A 99 -37.74 27.53 34.48
CA ILE A 99 -36.33 27.89 34.61
C ILE A 99 -35.84 28.48 33.29
N ASP A 100 -35.25 29.66 33.36
CA ASP A 100 -34.48 30.22 32.24
C ASP A 100 -33.02 29.78 32.36
N ALA A 101 -32.45 29.33 31.24
CA ALA A 101 -31.04 28.97 31.17
C ALA A 101 -30.38 29.53 29.91
N VAL A 102 -29.11 29.88 30.05
CA VAL A 102 -28.21 30.22 28.94
C VAL A 102 -27.33 29.01 28.65
N ILE A 103 -27.36 28.56 27.41
CA ILE A 103 -26.66 27.37 26.93
C ILE A 103 -25.59 27.82 25.93
N PRO A 104 -24.32 27.94 26.36
CA PRO A 104 -23.21 28.10 25.44
C PRO A 104 -23.03 26.82 24.62
N GLN A 105 -22.92 26.95 23.31
CA GLN A 105 -22.72 25.82 22.41
C GLN A 105 -21.84 26.21 21.23
N ILE A 106 -21.12 25.25 20.68
CA ILE A 106 -20.43 25.39 19.40
C ILE A 106 -21.26 24.65 18.37
N ILE A 107 -21.67 25.39 17.36
CA ILE A 107 -22.50 24.87 16.27
C ILE A 107 -21.71 24.83 14.98
N PHE A 108 -22.01 23.83 14.16
CA PHE A 108 -21.56 23.72 12.79
C PHE A 108 -22.61 24.29 11.85
N ARG A 109 -22.18 25.22 10.98
CA ARG A 109 -22.94 25.75 9.86
C ARG A 109 -22.12 25.56 8.58
N PRO A 110 -22.43 24.58 7.72
CA PRO A 110 -21.61 24.28 6.55
C PRO A 110 -21.57 25.47 5.60
N LYS A 111 -20.37 25.84 5.17
CA LYS A 111 -20.13 26.84 4.12
C LYS A 111 -19.78 26.17 2.80
N LYS A 112 -20.30 26.72 1.71
CA LYS A 112 -19.97 26.28 0.34
C LYS A 112 -18.51 26.62 0.03
N GLY A 113 -17.74 25.64 -0.44
CA GLY A 113 -16.34 25.80 -0.84
C GLY A 113 -15.30 25.52 0.24
N GLU A 114 -15.71 25.34 1.51
CA GLU A 114 -14.83 24.94 2.61
C GLU A 114 -14.75 23.40 2.69
N ALA A 115 -13.54 22.86 2.88
CA ALA A 115 -13.31 21.42 2.96
C ALA A 115 -13.29 20.96 4.43
N TYR A 116 -13.92 19.82 4.71
CA TYR A 116 -14.04 19.26 6.06
C TYR A 116 -13.40 17.88 6.13
N ARG A 117 -12.71 17.60 7.23
CA ARG A 117 -12.20 16.25 7.51
C ARG A 117 -13.36 15.33 7.91
N CYS A 118 -13.47 14.20 7.23
CA CYS A 118 -14.44 13.15 7.53
C CYS A 118 -13.72 11.88 7.95
N GLU A 119 -14.12 11.31 9.08
CA GLU A 119 -13.67 9.99 9.52
C GLU A 119 -14.60 8.94 8.93
N VAL A 120 -14.10 8.22 7.92
CA VAL A 120 -14.87 7.21 7.19
C VAL A 120 -15.02 5.96 8.05
N THR A 121 -16.26 5.55 8.30
CA THR A 121 -16.60 4.36 9.08
C THR A 121 -16.96 3.16 8.21
N SER A 122 -17.56 3.40 7.04
CA SER A 122 -17.79 2.37 6.04
C SER A 122 -17.76 2.95 4.62
N SER A 123 -17.41 2.10 3.66
CA SER A 123 -17.36 2.46 2.25
C SER A 123 -18.09 1.40 1.43
N ASP A 124 -19.14 1.81 0.71
CA ASP A 124 -19.81 1.02 -0.31
C ASP A 124 -19.42 1.52 -1.72
N LYS A 125 -19.78 0.77 -2.77
CA LYS A 125 -19.49 1.13 -4.17
C LYS A 125 -19.99 2.52 -4.60
N LYS A 126 -20.99 3.07 -3.91
CA LYS A 126 -21.62 4.36 -4.25
C LYS A 126 -21.51 5.42 -3.16
N PHE A 127 -21.18 5.04 -1.92
CA PHE A 127 -21.23 5.95 -0.78
C PHE A 127 -20.08 5.71 0.19
N TYR A 128 -19.49 6.79 0.68
CA TYR A 128 -18.73 6.78 1.93
C TYR A 128 -19.63 7.23 3.06
N ASN A 129 -19.72 6.43 4.12
CA ASN A 129 -20.34 6.85 5.37
C ASN A 129 -19.24 7.21 6.37
N GLY A 130 -19.45 8.29 7.09
CA GLY A 130 -18.50 8.72 8.10
C GLY A 130 -19.06 9.78 9.01
N PHE A 131 -18.20 10.28 9.90
CA PHE A 131 -18.54 11.34 10.83
C PHE A 131 -17.66 12.57 10.58
N LEU A 132 -18.29 13.75 10.53
CA LEU A 132 -17.60 15.02 10.74
C LEU A 132 -17.59 15.33 12.22
N PHE A 133 -16.45 15.78 12.74
CA PHE A 133 -16.29 16.18 14.15
C PHE A 133 -16.79 15.10 15.13
N ASN A 134 -16.64 13.82 14.78
CA ASN A 134 -17.04 12.64 15.54
C ASN A 134 -18.54 12.52 15.87
N LYS A 135 -19.42 13.36 15.27
CA LYS A 135 -20.86 13.38 15.59
C LYS A 135 -21.79 13.56 14.40
N ILE A 136 -21.39 14.33 13.39
CA ILE A 136 -22.27 14.62 12.26
C ILE A 136 -22.12 13.49 11.25
N ALA A 137 -23.09 12.57 11.23
CA ALA A 137 -23.13 11.51 10.25
C ALA A 137 -23.31 12.10 8.84
N VAL A 138 -22.44 11.71 7.91
CA VAL A 138 -22.49 12.12 6.51
C VAL A 138 -22.38 10.90 5.61
N GLY A 139 -23.27 10.84 4.61
CA GLY A 139 -23.17 9.94 3.47
C GLY A 139 -22.74 10.74 2.25
N LEU A 140 -21.55 10.46 1.72
CA LEU A 140 -20.99 11.15 0.55
C LEU A 140 -21.06 10.21 -0.65
N MET A 141 -21.69 10.66 -1.75
CA MET A 141 -21.61 9.92 -3.01
C MET A 141 -20.18 9.92 -3.54
N VAL A 142 -19.72 8.78 -4.03
CA VAL A 142 -18.45 8.68 -4.75
C VAL A 142 -18.59 9.47 -6.05
N ASP A 143 -17.79 10.52 -6.22
CA ASP A 143 -17.66 11.17 -7.52
C ASP A 143 -16.89 10.22 -8.45
N GLU A 144 -17.62 9.46 -9.25
CA GLU A 144 -17.07 8.45 -10.18
C GLU A 144 -15.99 9.06 -11.09
N LYS A 145 -16.10 10.34 -11.47
CA LYS A 145 -15.10 11.03 -12.29
C LYS A 145 -13.83 11.30 -11.49
N ALA A 146 -13.93 11.80 -10.26
CA ALA A 146 -12.77 12.03 -9.42
C ALA A 146 -12.05 10.72 -9.05
N HIS A 147 -12.81 9.66 -8.77
CA HIS A 147 -12.26 8.34 -8.45
C HIS A 147 -11.54 7.70 -9.65
N ALA A 148 -12.11 7.81 -10.86
CA ALA A 148 -11.48 7.33 -12.09
C ALA A 148 -10.20 8.11 -12.42
N VAL A 149 -10.16 9.42 -12.18
CA VAL A 149 -8.95 10.24 -12.36
C VAL A 149 -7.86 9.85 -11.35
N GLU A 150 -8.22 9.60 -10.09
CA GLU A 150 -7.27 9.20 -9.06
C GLU A 150 -6.65 7.82 -9.34
N HIS A 151 -7.44 6.90 -9.92
CA HIS A 151 -7.02 5.56 -10.29
C HIS A 151 -6.60 5.44 -11.76
N SER A 152 -6.28 6.55 -12.42
CA SER A 152 -5.80 6.52 -13.80
C SER A 152 -4.41 5.87 -13.87
N PRO A 153 -4.07 5.15 -14.95
CA PRO A 153 -2.73 4.63 -15.16
C PRO A 153 -1.70 5.77 -15.23
N ILE A 154 -0.46 5.46 -14.84
CA ILE A 154 0.71 6.34 -15.04
C ILE A 154 1.79 5.59 -15.82
N GLY A 155 2.60 6.33 -16.58
CA GLY A 155 3.62 5.77 -17.46
C GLY A 155 4.85 5.25 -16.70
N TRP A 156 5.56 4.29 -17.28
CA TRP A 156 6.83 3.80 -16.76
C TRP A 156 7.94 4.87 -16.85
N GLU A 157 7.78 5.83 -17.76
CA GLU A 157 8.68 6.94 -18.05
C GLU A 157 8.86 7.88 -16.85
N GLU A 158 7.94 7.88 -15.89
CA GLU A 158 8.10 8.60 -14.62
C GLU A 158 9.18 7.98 -13.72
N PHE A 159 9.45 6.68 -13.88
CA PHE A 159 10.28 5.90 -12.98
C PHE A 159 11.60 5.45 -13.59
N PHE A 160 11.62 5.16 -14.89
CA PHE A 160 12.78 4.68 -15.64
C PHE A 160 13.14 5.63 -16.78
N THR A 161 14.41 5.64 -17.17
CA THR A 161 14.91 6.52 -18.25
C THR A 161 14.88 5.85 -19.62
N ALA A 162 14.85 4.52 -19.67
CA ALA A 162 14.80 3.79 -20.92
C ALA A 162 14.03 2.48 -20.79
N LYS A 163 13.44 2.06 -21.91
CA LYS A 163 12.85 0.75 -22.13
C LYS A 163 13.55 0.12 -23.33
N VAL A 164 14.20 -1.01 -23.12
CA VAL A 164 15.06 -1.68 -24.12
C VAL A 164 14.47 -3.05 -24.42
N LEU A 165 14.44 -3.41 -25.71
CA LEU A 165 14.11 -4.76 -26.14
C LEU A 165 15.40 -5.54 -26.40
N VAL A 166 15.64 -6.57 -25.60
CA VAL A 166 16.77 -7.48 -25.75
C VAL A 166 16.32 -8.68 -26.57
N GLU A 167 16.91 -8.86 -27.75
CA GLU A 167 16.65 -10.02 -28.59
C GLU A 167 17.74 -11.07 -28.36
N THR A 168 17.33 -12.32 -28.14
CA THR A 168 18.24 -13.47 -28.01
C THR A 168 18.41 -14.16 -29.35
N GLU A 169 19.47 -14.98 -29.48
CA GLU A 169 19.77 -15.74 -30.71
C GLU A 169 18.62 -16.66 -31.15
N ASN A 170 17.78 -17.11 -30.20
CA ASN A 170 16.64 -18.01 -30.45
C ASN A 170 15.38 -17.25 -30.89
N GLY A 171 15.44 -15.92 -31.06
CA GLY A 171 14.31 -15.08 -31.46
C GLY A 171 13.39 -14.64 -30.30
N ASP A 172 13.70 -15.02 -29.06
CA ASP A 172 13.00 -14.50 -27.88
C ASP A 172 13.36 -13.03 -27.66
N ARG A 173 12.37 -12.21 -27.28
CA ARG A 173 12.51 -10.77 -27.10
C ARG A 173 12.06 -10.36 -25.70
N PHE A 174 13.00 -9.87 -24.90
CA PHE A 174 12.78 -9.50 -23.51
C PHE A 174 12.69 -7.99 -23.37
N ASN A 175 11.60 -7.51 -22.77
CA ASN A 175 11.47 -6.11 -22.44
C ASN A 175 12.21 -5.81 -21.12
N VAL A 176 12.97 -4.71 -21.09
CA VAL A 176 13.79 -4.34 -19.94
C VAL A 176 13.71 -2.85 -19.65
N TYR A 177 13.30 -2.50 -18.43
CA TYR A 177 13.31 -1.13 -17.94
C TYR A 177 14.66 -0.80 -17.30
N ARG A 178 15.20 0.38 -17.64
CA ARG A 178 16.53 0.82 -17.22
C ARG A 178 16.54 2.22 -16.63
N LYS A 179 17.38 2.43 -15.62
CA LYS A 179 17.67 3.75 -15.05
C LYS A 179 19.10 3.87 -14.57
N GLY A 180 19.74 5.00 -14.86
CA GLY A 180 21.12 5.28 -14.49
C GLY A 180 22.14 4.52 -15.35
N ASP A 181 23.37 5.03 -15.34
CA ASP A 181 24.51 4.55 -16.15
C ASP A 181 25.80 4.38 -15.32
N LYS A 182 25.77 4.69 -14.02
CA LYS A 182 26.92 4.67 -13.11
C LYS A 182 26.59 3.99 -11.79
N GLY A 183 27.65 3.53 -11.12
CA GLY A 183 27.54 2.87 -9.82
C GLY A 183 27.11 1.40 -9.94
N PRO A 184 26.75 0.78 -8.80
CA PRO A 184 26.38 -0.63 -8.77
C PRO A 184 25.07 -0.89 -9.53
N VAL A 185 24.93 -2.10 -10.07
CA VAL A 185 23.72 -2.55 -10.78
C VAL A 185 22.77 -3.20 -9.80
N PHE A 186 21.54 -2.73 -9.79
CA PHE A 186 20.40 -3.39 -9.17
C PHE A 186 19.66 -4.19 -10.24
N TYR A 187 19.80 -5.52 -10.19
CA TYR A 187 19.13 -6.42 -11.12
C TYR A 187 17.90 -7.02 -10.46
N LEU A 188 16.72 -6.65 -10.94
CA LEU A 188 15.45 -6.77 -10.22
C LEU A 188 14.51 -7.79 -10.87
N LEU A 189 14.28 -8.93 -10.21
CA LEU A 189 13.47 -10.04 -10.73
C LEU A 189 12.09 -10.07 -10.05
N HIS A 190 11.02 -9.82 -10.82
CA HIS A 190 9.66 -9.77 -10.29
C HIS A 190 9.07 -11.18 -10.00
N GLY A 191 7.94 -11.21 -9.28
CA GLY A 191 7.20 -12.45 -8.99
C GLY A 191 6.35 -12.99 -10.15
N GLY A 192 5.79 -14.19 -9.99
CA GLY A 192 4.89 -14.78 -11.00
C GLY A 192 3.59 -13.99 -11.15
N GLY A 193 3.18 -13.72 -12.38
CA GLY A 193 2.04 -12.87 -12.72
C GLY A 193 2.31 -11.36 -12.63
N TYR A 194 3.52 -10.95 -12.24
CA TYR A 194 3.96 -9.55 -12.15
C TYR A 194 4.82 -9.15 -13.36
N THR A 195 5.43 -7.97 -13.33
CA THR A 195 6.26 -7.40 -14.41
C THR A 195 7.43 -6.61 -13.81
N GLY A 196 8.37 -6.16 -14.64
CA GLY A 196 9.44 -5.25 -14.23
C GLY A 196 8.93 -3.93 -13.62
N LEU A 197 7.68 -3.54 -13.89
CA LEU A 197 7.07 -2.33 -13.33
C LEU A 197 6.64 -2.45 -11.86
N THR A 198 6.69 -3.64 -11.25
CA THR A 198 6.52 -3.75 -9.79
C THR A 198 7.63 -3.05 -9.01
N TRP A 199 8.74 -2.74 -9.67
CA TRP A 199 9.88 -2.06 -9.05
C TRP A 199 9.83 -0.54 -9.14
N CYS A 200 8.84 0.07 -9.82
CA CYS A 200 8.79 1.50 -10.12
C CYS A 200 9.03 2.41 -8.90
N CYS A 201 8.19 2.34 -7.87
CA CYS A 201 8.32 3.20 -6.68
C CYS A 201 9.60 2.87 -5.89
N PHE A 202 10.00 1.60 -5.83
CA PHE A 202 11.29 1.22 -5.23
C PHE A 202 12.46 1.90 -5.94
N VAL A 203 12.47 1.90 -7.28
CA VAL A 203 13.50 2.54 -8.11
C VAL A 203 13.50 4.05 -7.93
N GLU A 204 12.33 4.68 -7.87
CA GLU A 204 12.20 6.11 -7.57
C GLU A 204 12.84 6.45 -6.20
N GLU A 205 12.52 5.70 -5.14
CA GLU A 205 13.06 5.93 -3.80
C GLU A 205 14.56 5.62 -3.68
N LEU A 206 15.03 4.57 -4.35
CA LEU A 206 16.45 4.18 -4.38
C LEU A 206 17.31 5.24 -5.07
N THR A 207 16.92 5.64 -6.28
CA THR A 207 17.72 6.54 -7.13
C THR A 207 17.74 7.99 -6.64
N LYS A 208 16.83 8.37 -5.74
CA LYS A 208 16.90 9.64 -4.99
C LYS A 208 18.06 9.69 -4.00
N GLN A 209 18.55 8.53 -3.54
CA GLN A 209 19.48 8.42 -2.43
C GLN A 209 20.86 7.91 -2.84
N VAL A 210 20.95 7.11 -3.90
CA VAL A 210 22.21 6.53 -4.39
C VAL A 210 22.34 6.64 -5.90
N GLU A 211 23.55 6.94 -6.37
CA GLU A 211 23.91 6.79 -7.77
C GLU A 211 24.10 5.29 -8.06
N CYS A 212 23.22 4.75 -8.90
CA CYS A 212 23.21 3.34 -9.26
C CYS A 212 22.60 3.12 -10.64
N GLN A 213 22.81 1.93 -11.18
CA GLN A 213 22.16 1.43 -12.39
C GLN A 213 21.04 0.47 -11.98
N VAL A 214 19.93 0.51 -12.69
CA VAL A 214 18.80 -0.39 -12.48
C VAL A 214 18.50 -1.13 -13.77
N VAL A 215 18.28 -2.43 -13.64
CA VAL A 215 17.81 -3.32 -14.70
C VAL A 215 16.62 -4.10 -14.15
N ALA A 216 15.43 -3.83 -14.69
CA ALA A 216 14.20 -4.51 -14.31
C ALA A 216 13.56 -5.15 -15.55
N PRO A 217 13.88 -6.42 -15.86
CA PRO A 217 13.28 -7.12 -16.99
C PRO A 217 11.84 -7.54 -16.69
N ASP A 218 11.04 -7.61 -17.76
CA ASP A 218 9.88 -8.49 -17.79
C ASP A 218 10.37 -9.92 -18.08
N LEU A 219 10.14 -10.85 -17.15
CA LEU A 219 10.51 -12.25 -17.32
C LEU A 219 9.65 -12.93 -18.40
N ARG A 220 10.08 -14.11 -18.86
CA ARG A 220 9.38 -14.94 -19.86
C ARG A 220 7.88 -15.03 -19.57
N GLY A 221 7.04 -14.82 -20.58
CA GLY A 221 5.58 -14.87 -20.46
C GLY A 221 4.94 -13.70 -19.69
N HIS A 222 5.72 -12.70 -19.27
CA HIS A 222 5.23 -11.56 -18.48
C HIS A 222 5.43 -10.23 -19.21
N GLY A 223 4.67 -9.21 -18.81
CA GLY A 223 4.84 -7.82 -19.27
C GLY A 223 4.85 -7.66 -20.79
N GLU A 224 5.85 -6.99 -21.34
CA GLU A 224 5.99 -6.82 -22.80
C GLU A 224 6.95 -7.85 -23.44
N THR A 225 7.50 -8.77 -22.66
CA THR A 225 8.35 -9.87 -23.16
C THR A 225 7.53 -10.82 -24.03
N LYS A 226 8.14 -11.25 -25.14
CA LYS A 226 7.56 -12.22 -26.07
C LYS A 226 8.59 -13.27 -26.38
N THR A 227 8.29 -14.52 -26.04
CA THR A 227 9.18 -15.64 -26.32
C THR A 227 8.51 -16.64 -27.26
N THR A 228 9.32 -17.56 -27.77
CA THR A 228 8.90 -18.71 -28.60
C THR A 228 7.98 -19.66 -27.84
N ASP A 229 8.20 -19.80 -26.53
CA ASP A 229 7.33 -20.54 -25.60
C ASP A 229 7.24 -19.79 -24.26
N ASP A 230 6.16 -19.01 -24.10
CA ASP A 230 5.90 -18.20 -22.91
C ASP A 230 5.56 -19.04 -21.66
N TYR A 231 5.27 -20.34 -21.81
CA TYR A 231 4.86 -21.21 -20.70
C TYR A 231 5.98 -22.14 -20.22
N ASN A 232 7.10 -22.25 -20.93
CA ASN A 232 8.30 -22.93 -20.41
C ASN A 232 8.98 -22.09 -19.32
N LEU A 233 8.38 -22.09 -18.13
CA LEU A 233 8.91 -21.43 -16.93
C LEU A 233 9.77 -22.38 -16.08
N SER A 234 10.45 -23.33 -16.69
CA SER A 234 11.45 -24.14 -16.00
C SER A 234 12.56 -23.26 -15.42
N VAL A 235 13.18 -23.70 -14.32
CA VAL A 235 14.29 -22.95 -13.70
C VAL A 235 15.41 -22.73 -14.72
N ASP A 236 15.82 -23.77 -15.44
CA ASP A 236 16.95 -23.68 -16.39
C ASP A 236 16.68 -22.70 -17.52
N GLN A 237 15.48 -22.71 -18.12
CA GLN A 237 15.12 -21.76 -19.17
C GLN A 237 15.14 -20.32 -18.64
N GLN A 238 14.48 -20.06 -17.50
CA GLN A 238 14.43 -18.72 -16.94
C GLN A 238 15.81 -18.19 -16.52
N LEU A 239 16.69 -19.07 -16.04
CA LEU A 239 18.07 -18.69 -15.71
C LEU A 239 18.89 -18.35 -16.96
N GLN A 240 18.70 -19.08 -18.05
CA GLN A 240 19.32 -18.76 -19.33
C GLN A 240 18.84 -17.40 -19.84
N ASP A 241 17.54 -17.12 -19.72
CA ASP A 241 16.95 -15.82 -20.09
C ASP A 241 17.55 -14.68 -19.25
N ILE A 242 17.61 -14.85 -17.93
CA ILE A 242 18.20 -13.87 -16.99
C ILE A 242 19.66 -13.58 -17.34
N LYS A 243 20.44 -14.61 -17.69
CA LYS A 243 21.83 -14.46 -18.12
C LYS A 243 21.94 -13.72 -19.45
N ASN A 244 21.15 -14.12 -20.45
CA ASN A 244 21.16 -13.53 -21.79
C ASN A 244 20.81 -12.03 -21.74
N ILE A 245 19.82 -11.67 -20.92
CA ILE A 245 19.46 -10.27 -20.68
C ILE A 245 20.64 -9.51 -20.08
N TYR A 246 21.29 -10.06 -19.05
CA TYR A 246 22.42 -9.41 -18.40
C TYR A 246 23.60 -9.20 -19.37
N ASP A 247 23.99 -10.24 -20.11
CA ASP A 247 25.10 -10.19 -21.07
C ASP A 247 24.83 -9.21 -22.22
N SER A 248 23.57 -9.09 -22.68
CA SER A 248 23.19 -8.12 -23.70
C SER A 248 23.30 -6.67 -23.21
N ILE A 249 22.95 -6.42 -21.94
CA ILE A 249 23.00 -5.08 -21.35
C ILE A 249 24.42 -4.69 -20.96
N PHE A 250 25.23 -5.66 -20.54
CA PHE A 250 26.61 -5.47 -20.10
C PHE A 250 27.58 -6.33 -20.93
N PRO A 251 27.79 -6.02 -22.23
CA PRO A 251 28.59 -6.85 -23.13
C PRO A 251 30.09 -6.80 -22.82
N GLN A 252 30.56 -5.78 -22.10
CA GLN A 252 31.97 -5.60 -21.76
C GLN A 252 32.38 -6.52 -20.61
N LYS A 253 33.17 -7.55 -20.93
CA LYS A 253 33.54 -8.61 -19.98
C LYS A 253 34.70 -8.28 -19.03
N ASP A 254 35.44 -7.21 -19.32
CA ASP A 254 36.69 -6.90 -18.60
C ASP A 254 36.46 -6.04 -17.33
N ASN A 255 35.26 -5.49 -17.14
CA ASN A 255 34.94 -4.65 -15.98
C ASN A 255 33.44 -4.69 -15.63
N PHE A 256 32.98 -5.83 -15.09
CA PHE A 256 31.59 -5.96 -14.65
C PHE A 256 31.31 -5.05 -13.43
N PRO A 257 30.25 -4.23 -13.47
CA PRO A 257 29.85 -3.46 -12.30
C PRO A 257 29.42 -4.39 -11.16
N HIS A 258 29.63 -3.97 -9.91
CA HIS A 258 29.12 -4.69 -8.75
C HIS A 258 27.59 -4.84 -8.86
N CYS A 259 27.09 -6.07 -8.70
CA CYS A 259 25.68 -6.38 -8.86
C CYS A 259 25.01 -6.69 -7.51
N ILE A 260 23.84 -6.09 -7.29
CA ILE A 260 22.84 -6.48 -6.29
C ILE A 260 21.74 -7.21 -7.04
N LEU A 261 21.65 -8.52 -6.82
CA LEU A 261 20.58 -9.33 -7.38
C LEU A 261 19.42 -9.37 -6.37
N ILE A 262 18.25 -8.86 -6.79
CA ILE A 262 17.06 -8.79 -5.95
C ILE A 262 15.94 -9.55 -6.64
N GLY A 263 15.24 -10.42 -5.90
CA GLY A 263 14.10 -11.12 -6.44
C GLY A 263 12.93 -11.18 -5.47
N HIS A 264 11.71 -11.05 -6.00
CA HIS A 264 10.47 -11.23 -5.27
C HIS A 264 9.77 -12.52 -5.68
N SER A 265 9.28 -13.31 -4.72
CA SER A 265 8.48 -14.51 -5.00
C SER A 265 9.18 -15.46 -6.00
N MET A 266 8.56 -15.80 -7.14
CA MET A 266 9.21 -16.52 -8.25
C MET A 266 10.59 -15.94 -8.61
N GLY A 267 10.70 -14.61 -8.79
CA GLY A 267 11.96 -13.94 -9.07
C GLY A 267 12.97 -14.06 -7.92
N GLY A 268 12.51 -14.18 -6.68
CA GLY A 268 13.34 -14.46 -5.51
C GLY A 268 13.97 -15.85 -5.59
N ALA A 269 13.20 -16.85 -6.00
CA ALA A 269 13.72 -18.19 -6.22
C ALA A 269 14.76 -18.21 -7.36
N LEU A 270 14.44 -17.56 -8.48
CA LEU A 270 15.36 -17.45 -9.62
C LEU A 270 16.64 -16.69 -9.27
N ALA A 271 16.56 -15.65 -8.43
CA ALA A 271 17.73 -14.91 -7.95
C ALA A 271 18.68 -15.82 -7.16
N VAL A 272 18.16 -16.70 -6.32
CA VAL A 272 18.96 -17.70 -5.59
C VAL A 272 19.61 -18.69 -6.55
N HIS A 273 18.85 -19.28 -7.48
CA HIS A 273 19.42 -20.24 -8.44
C HIS A 273 20.47 -19.57 -9.35
N ALA A 274 20.25 -18.34 -9.79
CA ALA A 274 21.22 -17.58 -10.58
C ALA A 274 22.50 -17.29 -9.80
N SER A 275 22.37 -16.94 -8.50
CA SER A 275 23.51 -16.70 -7.62
C SER A 275 24.26 -17.98 -7.25
N GLU A 276 23.56 -19.11 -7.08
CA GLU A 276 24.17 -20.41 -6.78
C GLU A 276 25.04 -20.89 -7.96
N ARG A 277 24.54 -20.68 -9.19
CA ARG A 277 25.24 -21.04 -10.43
C ARG A 277 26.20 -19.96 -10.93
N GLU A 278 26.37 -18.88 -10.17
CA GLU A 278 27.28 -17.76 -10.48
C GLU A 278 27.05 -17.16 -11.88
N LEU A 279 25.79 -17.12 -12.34
CA LEU A 279 25.45 -16.68 -13.70
C LEU A 279 25.66 -15.19 -13.92
N ILE A 280 25.54 -14.40 -12.85
CA ILE A 280 25.70 -12.95 -12.87
C ILE A 280 27.05 -12.59 -12.23
N PRO A 281 28.03 -12.11 -13.02
CA PRO A 281 29.36 -11.80 -12.52
C PRO A 281 29.31 -10.65 -11.50
N ASN A 282 30.30 -10.63 -10.61
CA ASN A 282 30.49 -9.57 -9.60
C ASN A 282 29.25 -9.31 -8.72
N THR A 283 28.40 -10.33 -8.51
CA THR A 283 27.28 -10.26 -7.57
C THR A 283 27.82 -10.19 -6.15
N PHE A 284 27.68 -9.04 -5.50
CA PHE A 284 28.16 -8.85 -4.12
C PHE A 284 27.04 -8.99 -3.08
N ALA A 285 25.79 -8.81 -3.50
CA ALA A 285 24.62 -8.99 -2.64
C ALA A 285 23.48 -9.71 -3.36
N LEU A 286 22.80 -10.57 -2.61
CA LEU A 286 21.60 -11.30 -2.99
C LEU A 286 20.50 -10.97 -1.99
N ALA A 287 19.37 -10.42 -2.47
CA ALA A 287 18.21 -10.15 -1.64
C ALA A 287 16.97 -10.90 -2.15
N VAL A 288 16.29 -11.58 -1.23
CA VAL A 288 15.08 -12.33 -1.52
C VAL A 288 13.92 -11.69 -0.74
N ILE A 289 12.84 -11.39 -1.46
CA ILE A 289 11.64 -10.76 -0.89
C ILE A 289 10.50 -11.77 -0.85
N ASP A 290 10.06 -12.01 0.38
CA ASP A 290 8.86 -12.76 0.75
C ASP A 290 8.79 -14.20 0.19
N VAL A 291 9.91 -14.92 0.30
CA VAL A 291 10.04 -16.35 -0.06
C VAL A 291 10.82 -17.11 0.99
N VAL A 292 10.23 -18.19 1.49
CA VAL A 292 10.90 -19.22 2.26
C VAL A 292 10.36 -20.58 1.81
N GLU A 293 11.24 -21.54 1.53
CA GLU A 293 10.88 -22.85 0.96
C GLU A 293 9.68 -23.52 1.66
N GLY A 294 9.78 -23.73 2.98
CA GLY A 294 8.73 -24.44 3.73
C GLY A 294 7.35 -23.78 3.62
N THR A 295 7.31 -22.45 3.64
CA THR A 295 6.05 -21.70 3.48
C THR A 295 5.61 -21.59 2.03
N ALA A 296 6.55 -21.46 1.09
CA ALA A 296 6.25 -21.36 -0.33
C ALA A 296 5.59 -22.65 -0.83
N VAL A 297 6.18 -23.81 -0.53
CA VAL A 297 5.62 -25.13 -0.91
C VAL A 297 4.24 -25.35 -0.30
N ALA A 298 4.03 -24.94 0.95
CA ALA A 298 2.70 -25.00 1.57
C ALA A 298 1.69 -24.04 0.89
N ALA A 299 2.15 -22.83 0.54
CA ALA A 299 1.34 -21.80 -0.11
C ALA A 299 0.99 -22.14 -1.57
N LEU A 300 1.79 -22.95 -2.28
CA LEU A 300 1.49 -23.38 -3.65
C LEU A 300 0.09 -24.02 -3.76
N LYS A 301 -0.30 -24.83 -2.76
CA LYS A 301 -1.63 -25.44 -2.71
C LYS A 301 -2.76 -24.40 -2.61
N GLN A 302 -2.51 -23.29 -1.93
CA GLN A 302 -3.47 -22.19 -1.75
C GLN A 302 -3.44 -21.20 -2.93
N MET A 303 -2.35 -21.17 -3.70
CA MET A 303 -2.19 -20.26 -4.84
C MET A 303 -3.27 -20.48 -5.90
N ARG A 304 -3.66 -21.73 -6.18
CA ARG A 304 -4.82 -22.02 -7.04
C ARG A 304 -6.09 -21.31 -6.57
N THR A 305 -6.37 -21.39 -5.27
CA THR A 305 -7.53 -20.72 -4.67
C THR A 305 -7.43 -19.20 -4.83
N VAL A 306 -6.25 -18.62 -4.59
CA VAL A 306 -6.01 -17.18 -4.80
C VAL A 306 -6.29 -16.78 -6.24
N LEU A 307 -5.75 -17.52 -7.23
CA LEU A 307 -5.95 -17.25 -8.65
C LEU A 307 -7.43 -17.37 -9.05
N MET A 308 -8.14 -18.37 -8.54
CA MET A 308 -9.57 -18.58 -8.82
C MET A 308 -10.49 -17.47 -8.30
N HIS A 309 -10.10 -16.79 -7.22
CA HIS A 309 -10.87 -15.67 -6.65
C HIS A 309 -10.59 -14.33 -7.33
N ARG A 310 -9.58 -14.24 -8.21
CA ARG A 310 -9.31 -13.02 -8.96
C ARG A 310 -10.43 -12.77 -9.99
N PRO A 311 -10.81 -11.52 -10.24
CA PRO A 311 -11.65 -11.19 -11.38
C PRO A 311 -11.02 -11.73 -12.65
N LYS A 312 -11.78 -12.44 -13.48
CA LYS A 312 -11.28 -12.98 -14.75
C LYS A 312 -11.01 -11.87 -15.77
N GLN A 313 -11.75 -10.76 -15.66
CA GLN A 313 -11.71 -9.65 -16.59
C GLN A 313 -11.94 -8.34 -15.85
N PHE A 314 -11.42 -7.25 -16.42
CA PHE A 314 -11.67 -5.88 -15.99
C PHE A 314 -12.22 -5.07 -17.16
N PRO A 315 -13.13 -4.11 -16.93
CA PRO A 315 -13.64 -3.25 -18.00
C PRO A 315 -12.57 -2.30 -18.54
N ASP A 316 -11.71 -1.76 -17.65
CA ASP A 316 -10.66 -0.80 -17.95
C ASP A 316 -9.54 -0.87 -16.91
N GLU A 317 -8.44 -0.16 -17.16
CA GLU A 317 -7.26 -0.15 -16.29
C GLU A 317 -7.55 0.49 -14.93
N SER A 318 -8.41 1.51 -14.88
CA SER A 318 -8.72 2.21 -13.61
C SER A 318 -9.46 1.30 -12.64
N SER A 319 -10.38 0.49 -13.16
CA SER A 319 -11.11 -0.54 -12.41
C SER A 319 -10.18 -1.64 -11.88
N ALA A 320 -9.14 -2.00 -12.63
CA ALA A 320 -8.14 -2.95 -12.18
C ALA A 320 -7.24 -2.38 -11.08
N ILE A 321 -6.79 -1.12 -11.23
CA ILE A 321 -5.99 -0.40 -10.23
C ILE A 321 -6.76 -0.27 -8.91
N ASP A 322 -8.04 0.13 -8.99
CA ASP A 322 -8.94 0.22 -7.84
C ASP A 322 -9.14 -1.14 -7.16
N TRP A 323 -9.37 -2.21 -7.94
CA TRP A 323 -9.45 -3.57 -7.40
C TRP A 323 -8.16 -3.98 -6.65
N ALA A 324 -6.99 -3.68 -7.20
CA ALA A 324 -5.71 -4.01 -6.60
C ALA A 324 -5.55 -3.31 -5.23
N CYS A 325 -5.93 -2.03 -5.15
CA CYS A 325 -5.90 -1.25 -3.92
C CYS A 325 -6.89 -1.76 -2.87
N ARG A 326 -8.15 -2.00 -3.27
CA ARG A 326 -9.22 -2.43 -2.35
C ARG A 326 -9.00 -3.82 -1.77
N THR A 327 -8.45 -4.75 -2.56
CA THR A 327 -8.15 -6.11 -2.11
C THR A 327 -6.83 -6.23 -1.37
N GLY A 328 -6.00 -5.18 -1.39
CA GLY A 328 -4.66 -5.19 -0.83
C GLY A 328 -3.66 -6.02 -1.64
N ALA A 329 -3.96 -6.29 -2.92
CA ALA A 329 -3.01 -6.90 -3.85
C ALA A 329 -1.80 -5.97 -4.10
N CYS A 330 -2.05 -4.66 -4.13
CA CYS A 330 -1.04 -3.61 -4.04
C CYS A 330 -1.63 -2.48 -3.19
N ARG A 331 -1.05 -2.20 -2.02
CA ARG A 331 -1.59 -1.22 -1.06
C ARG A 331 -1.20 0.21 -1.41
N ASN A 332 -0.12 0.37 -2.16
CA ASN A 332 0.38 1.65 -2.62
C ASN A 332 -0.29 2.04 -3.94
N LEU A 333 -1.17 3.05 -3.89
CA LEU A 333 -1.90 3.50 -5.07
C LEU A 333 -0.99 3.97 -6.20
N ARG A 334 0.08 4.72 -5.90
CA ARG A 334 1.01 5.21 -6.94
C ARG A 334 1.66 4.04 -7.67
N GLN A 335 2.06 3.03 -6.91
CA GLN A 335 2.64 1.81 -7.45
C GLN A 335 1.61 0.99 -8.26
N ALA A 336 0.39 0.81 -7.74
CA ALA A 336 -0.68 0.13 -8.45
C ALA A 336 -1.00 0.79 -9.81
N ARG A 337 -0.98 2.12 -9.87
CA ARG A 337 -1.25 2.89 -11.10
C ARG A 337 -0.24 2.61 -12.23
N VAL A 338 0.96 2.13 -11.93
CA VAL A 338 1.97 1.79 -12.92
C VAL A 338 2.12 0.27 -13.13
N SER A 339 2.08 -0.53 -12.06
CA SER A 339 2.32 -1.98 -12.17
C SER A 339 1.08 -2.76 -12.62
N MET A 340 -0.11 -2.41 -12.13
CA MET A 340 -1.33 -3.19 -12.39
C MET A 340 -1.70 -3.25 -13.88
N PRO A 341 -1.68 -2.14 -14.65
CA PRO A 341 -1.98 -2.20 -16.09
C PRO A 341 -1.06 -3.15 -16.87
N SER A 342 0.23 -3.23 -16.49
CA SER A 342 1.21 -4.06 -17.21
C SER A 342 0.98 -5.57 -17.05
N GLN A 343 0.24 -5.98 -16.02
CA GLN A 343 -0.15 -7.37 -15.77
C GLN A 343 -1.36 -7.81 -16.61
N LEU A 344 -1.94 -6.89 -17.38
CA LEU A 344 -3.14 -7.10 -18.18
C LEU A 344 -2.85 -7.03 -19.68
N ARG A 345 -3.78 -7.57 -20.47
CA ARG A 345 -3.84 -7.41 -21.92
C ARG A 345 -5.27 -7.18 -22.37
N LYS A 346 -5.43 -6.50 -23.51
CA LYS A 346 -6.73 -6.39 -24.18
C LYS A 346 -7.19 -7.76 -24.66
N ILE A 347 -8.46 -8.07 -24.43
CA ILE A 347 -9.11 -9.26 -24.97
C ILE A 347 -9.21 -9.10 -26.50
N GLN A 348 -8.72 -10.09 -27.24
CA GLN A 348 -8.79 -10.07 -28.70
C GLN A 348 -10.16 -10.54 -29.21
N SER A 349 -10.55 -10.07 -30.40
CA SER A 349 -11.81 -10.45 -31.03
C SER A 349 -11.87 -11.96 -31.25
N GLY A 350 -12.87 -12.64 -30.67
CA GLY A 350 -13.05 -14.09 -30.76
C GLY A 350 -12.64 -14.89 -29.52
N GLU A 351 -11.93 -14.30 -28.55
CA GLU A 351 -11.57 -14.99 -27.29
C GLU A 351 -12.78 -15.18 -26.35
N THR A 352 -13.83 -14.38 -26.49
CA THR A 352 -15.02 -14.42 -25.63
C THR A 352 -16.31 -14.51 -26.43
N LYS A 353 -17.25 -15.36 -25.98
CA LYS A 353 -18.60 -15.51 -26.58
C LYS A 353 -19.45 -14.23 -26.59
N ARG A 354 -19.03 -13.21 -25.84
CA ARG A 354 -19.60 -11.86 -25.85
C ARG A 354 -18.52 -10.91 -26.37
N ASN A 355 -18.83 -10.07 -27.35
CA ASN A 355 -17.96 -9.03 -27.91
C ASN A 355 -17.70 -7.88 -26.89
N HIS A 356 -17.24 -8.21 -25.68
CA HIS A 356 -16.89 -7.22 -24.69
C HIS A 356 -15.42 -6.84 -24.85
N LEU A 357 -15.20 -5.59 -25.26
CA LEU A 357 -13.91 -4.91 -25.17
C LEU A 357 -13.57 -4.78 -23.68
N GLY A 358 -12.57 -5.53 -23.22
CA GLY A 358 -12.13 -5.54 -21.83
C GLY A 358 -10.68 -5.98 -21.69
N LEU A 359 -10.21 -6.03 -20.46
CA LEU A 359 -8.87 -6.47 -20.10
C LEU A 359 -8.94 -7.83 -19.41
N THR A 360 -7.95 -8.68 -19.67
CA THR A 360 -7.76 -9.95 -18.99
C THR A 360 -6.31 -10.05 -18.50
N TRP A 361 -6.03 -10.97 -17.59
CA TRP A 361 -4.67 -11.26 -17.15
C TRP A 361 -3.79 -11.64 -18.33
N LYS A 362 -2.57 -11.11 -18.35
CA LYS A 362 -1.64 -11.34 -19.45
C LYS A 362 -1.19 -12.79 -19.54
N ILE A 363 -0.84 -13.37 -18.38
CA ILE A 363 -0.47 -14.77 -18.24
C ILE A 363 -1.53 -15.50 -17.41
N ASP A 364 -1.95 -16.67 -17.88
CA ASP A 364 -2.67 -17.61 -17.02
C ASP A 364 -1.66 -18.36 -16.17
N LEU A 365 -1.37 -17.79 -14.99
CA LEU A 365 -0.35 -18.34 -14.10
C LEU A 365 -0.67 -19.78 -13.69
N ALA A 366 -1.95 -20.20 -13.67
CA ALA A 366 -2.30 -21.57 -13.29
C ALA A 366 -1.72 -22.62 -14.25
N LEU A 367 -1.53 -22.28 -15.53
CA LEU A 367 -0.91 -23.18 -16.51
C LEU A 367 0.57 -23.46 -16.22
N THR A 368 1.21 -22.61 -15.42
CA THR A 368 2.64 -22.70 -15.08
C THR A 368 2.90 -23.54 -13.82
N GLU A 369 1.85 -24.04 -13.18
CA GLU A 369 1.93 -24.83 -11.95
C GLU A 369 2.87 -26.03 -11.98
N PRO A 370 3.02 -26.78 -13.10
CA PRO A 370 3.99 -27.87 -13.17
C PRO A 370 5.43 -27.43 -12.83
N HIS A 371 5.77 -26.15 -13.01
CA HIS A 371 7.09 -25.62 -12.71
C HIS A 371 7.24 -25.12 -11.26
N TRP A 372 6.15 -24.78 -10.57
CA TRP A 372 6.22 -24.13 -9.25
C TRP A 372 7.01 -24.92 -8.20
N PRO A 373 6.86 -26.26 -8.06
CA PRO A 373 7.65 -27.01 -7.09
C PRO A 373 9.16 -26.86 -7.32
N THR A 374 9.59 -26.92 -8.60
CA THR A 374 11.01 -26.85 -8.98
C THR A 374 11.65 -25.50 -8.67
N TRP A 375 10.85 -24.43 -8.57
CA TRP A 375 11.36 -23.11 -8.19
C TRP A 375 11.84 -23.11 -6.74
N PHE A 376 11.10 -23.74 -5.84
CA PHE A 376 11.29 -23.62 -4.39
C PHE A 376 11.99 -24.83 -3.74
N GLU A 377 12.09 -25.97 -4.43
CA GLU A 377 12.73 -27.18 -3.91
C GLU A 377 14.21 -26.94 -3.55
N GLY A 378 14.57 -27.19 -2.29
CA GLY A 378 15.92 -26.99 -1.75
C GLY A 378 16.38 -25.54 -1.72
N LEU A 379 15.47 -24.58 -1.91
CA LEU A 379 15.79 -23.17 -2.07
C LEU A 379 16.47 -22.60 -0.82
N SER A 380 16.06 -23.01 0.38
CA SER A 380 16.67 -22.51 1.63
C SER A 380 18.15 -22.92 1.72
N GLN A 381 18.48 -24.17 1.39
CA GLN A 381 19.87 -24.65 1.35
C GLN A 381 20.69 -23.98 0.25
N LYS A 382 20.11 -23.79 -0.93
CA LYS A 382 20.76 -23.08 -2.05
C LYS A 382 21.06 -21.62 -1.68
N PHE A 383 20.10 -20.93 -1.07
CA PHE A 383 20.29 -19.57 -0.57
C PHE A 383 21.47 -19.51 0.41
N LEU A 384 21.53 -20.42 1.38
CA LEU A 384 22.61 -20.43 2.37
C LEU A 384 24.00 -20.72 1.77
N LYS A 385 24.08 -21.48 0.66
CA LYS A 385 25.33 -21.76 -0.08
C LYS A 385 25.82 -20.58 -0.93
N CYS A 386 24.95 -19.62 -1.26
CA CYS A 386 25.33 -18.49 -2.09
C CYS A 386 26.42 -17.65 -1.41
N LYS A 387 27.50 -17.35 -2.15
CA LYS A 387 28.65 -16.55 -1.68
C LYS A 387 28.33 -15.08 -1.36
N PRO A 388 27.44 -14.37 -2.08
CA PRO A 388 27.16 -12.95 -1.83
C PRO A 388 26.65 -12.66 -0.42
N THR A 389 26.66 -11.37 -0.05
CA THR A 389 25.97 -10.88 1.15
C THR A 389 24.48 -11.13 0.97
N LYS A 390 23.87 -11.86 1.90
CA LYS A 390 22.49 -12.32 1.78
C LYS A 390 21.56 -11.47 2.61
N MET A 391 20.43 -11.08 2.04
CA MET A 391 19.33 -10.40 2.71
C MET A 391 18.02 -11.13 2.46
N LEU A 392 17.22 -11.32 3.50
CA LEU A 392 15.88 -11.88 3.42
C LEU A 392 14.90 -10.86 3.98
N ILE A 393 13.99 -10.36 3.13
CA ILE A 393 12.99 -9.35 3.49
C ILE A 393 11.63 -10.04 3.54
N LEU A 394 10.97 -10.01 4.70
CA LEU A 394 9.69 -10.70 4.93
C LEU A 394 8.61 -9.71 5.34
N ALA A 395 7.36 -9.96 4.91
CA ALA A 395 6.21 -9.23 5.43
C ALA A 395 5.85 -9.65 6.86
N HIS A 396 6.14 -10.90 7.23
CA HIS A 396 5.78 -11.50 8.52
C HIS A 396 6.91 -12.37 9.07
N VAL A 397 7.06 -12.39 10.40
CA VAL A 397 8.13 -13.13 11.13
C VAL A 397 7.94 -14.64 11.03
N ASP A 398 6.69 -15.11 10.98
CA ASP A 398 6.31 -16.54 11.09
C ASP A 398 6.66 -17.39 9.86
N ARG A 399 7.47 -16.85 8.94
CA ARG A 399 7.74 -17.50 7.65
C ARG A 399 9.05 -18.28 7.58
N LEU A 400 9.93 -18.19 8.58
CA LEU A 400 11.20 -18.92 8.54
C LEU A 400 10.98 -20.43 8.73
N ASP A 401 11.61 -21.24 7.87
CA ASP A 401 11.72 -22.68 8.09
C ASP A 401 12.87 -22.99 9.07
N LYS A 402 13.04 -24.27 9.41
CA LYS A 402 14.06 -24.72 10.36
C LYS A 402 15.47 -24.32 9.93
N ASP A 403 15.80 -24.46 8.65
CA ASP A 403 17.15 -24.23 8.14
C ASP A 403 17.51 -22.75 8.16
N LEU A 404 16.59 -21.89 7.70
CA LEU A 404 16.76 -20.44 7.75
C LEU A 404 16.74 -19.92 9.18
N THR A 405 15.96 -20.52 10.08
CA THR A 405 15.97 -20.15 11.51
C THR A 405 17.34 -20.41 12.13
N VAL A 406 17.90 -21.60 11.92
CA VAL A 406 19.24 -21.93 12.44
C VAL A 406 20.30 -21.02 11.83
N ALA A 407 20.25 -20.80 10.52
CA ALA A 407 21.22 -19.94 9.84
C ALA A 407 21.12 -18.47 10.24
N GLN A 408 19.91 -17.98 10.51
CA GLN A 408 19.68 -16.64 11.03
C GLN A 408 20.28 -16.47 12.42
N MET A 409 20.08 -17.44 13.32
CA MET A 409 20.71 -17.44 14.65
C MET A 409 22.24 -17.49 14.57
N GLN A 410 22.79 -18.07 13.51
CA GLN A 410 24.24 -18.08 13.21
C GLN A 410 24.73 -16.81 12.51
N GLY A 411 23.85 -15.85 12.20
CA GLY A 411 24.21 -14.60 11.51
C GLY A 411 24.64 -14.78 10.04
N LYS A 412 24.20 -15.86 9.37
CA LYS A 412 24.60 -16.17 7.98
C LYS A 412 23.98 -15.26 6.91
N PHE A 413 22.91 -14.55 7.25
CA PHE A 413 22.26 -13.59 6.38
C PHE A 413 21.60 -12.47 7.22
N HIS A 414 21.21 -11.38 6.56
CA HIS A 414 20.48 -10.29 7.18
C HIS A 414 18.97 -10.49 6.97
N GLN A 415 18.24 -10.79 8.04
CA GLN A 415 16.79 -10.81 8.01
C GLN A 415 16.22 -9.44 8.34
N VAL A 416 15.24 -9.00 7.56
CA VAL A 416 14.44 -7.80 7.82
C VAL A 416 12.97 -8.17 7.74
N VAL A 417 12.19 -7.65 8.68
CA VAL A 417 10.74 -7.81 8.68
C VAL A 417 10.11 -6.44 8.53
N LEU A 418 9.30 -6.26 7.49
CA LEU A 418 8.53 -5.05 7.25
C LEU A 418 7.04 -5.38 7.47
N PRO A 419 6.51 -5.12 8.69
CA PRO A 419 5.13 -5.43 9.00
C PRO A 419 4.18 -4.55 8.16
N ASN A 420 2.91 -4.92 8.13
CA ASN A 420 1.84 -4.20 7.42
C ASN A 420 1.95 -4.18 5.88
N CYS A 421 2.85 -4.97 5.31
CA CYS A 421 2.92 -5.23 3.88
C CYS A 421 2.10 -6.48 3.52
N GLY A 422 1.59 -6.52 2.30
CA GLY A 422 1.14 -7.74 1.65
C GLY A 422 2.32 -8.56 1.11
N HIS A 423 2.05 -9.38 0.10
CA HIS A 423 3.05 -10.25 -0.53
C HIS A 423 4.15 -9.47 -1.26
N ALA A 424 3.79 -8.37 -1.93
CA ALA A 424 4.73 -7.53 -2.68
C ALA A 424 5.25 -6.38 -1.79
N VAL A 425 6.14 -6.71 -0.86
CA VAL A 425 6.71 -5.74 0.11
C VAL A 425 7.36 -4.53 -0.56
N HIS A 426 8.03 -4.75 -1.70
CA HIS A 426 8.67 -3.69 -2.48
C HIS A 426 7.68 -2.74 -3.16
N GLU A 427 6.44 -3.16 -3.37
CA GLU A 427 5.36 -2.30 -3.87
C GLU A 427 4.71 -1.51 -2.73
N ASP A 428 4.47 -2.17 -1.59
CA ASP A 428 3.75 -1.61 -0.45
C ASP A 428 4.59 -0.65 0.38
N ALA A 429 5.88 -0.93 0.57
CA ALA A 429 6.82 -0.16 1.39
C ALA A 429 8.13 0.16 0.63
N PRO A 430 8.06 0.83 -0.54
CA PRO A 430 9.22 1.03 -1.43
C PRO A 430 10.33 1.85 -0.78
N HIS A 431 9.99 2.85 0.03
CA HIS A 431 10.95 3.71 0.72
C HIS A 431 11.74 2.94 1.78
N GLU A 432 11.05 2.14 2.59
CA GLU A 432 11.66 1.28 3.60
C GLU A 432 12.59 0.26 2.96
N VAL A 433 12.14 -0.40 1.89
CA VAL A 433 12.96 -1.37 1.14
C VAL A 433 14.19 -0.69 0.54
N ALA A 434 14.05 0.49 -0.09
CA ALA A 434 15.18 1.25 -0.62
C ALA A 434 16.22 1.58 0.47
N ASN A 435 15.78 2.00 1.65
CA ASN A 435 16.66 2.35 2.76
C ASN A 435 17.52 1.18 3.26
N LEU A 436 17.04 -0.06 3.13
CA LEU A 436 17.83 -1.25 3.45
C LEU A 436 19.04 -1.38 2.53
N PHE A 437 18.86 -1.15 1.23
CA PHE A 437 19.94 -1.22 0.26
C PHE A 437 20.88 -0.02 0.33
N VAL A 438 20.37 1.17 0.61
CA VAL A 438 21.20 2.35 0.90
C VAL A 438 22.12 2.07 2.11
N SER A 439 21.55 1.50 3.17
CA SER A 439 22.30 1.11 4.37
C SER A 439 23.35 0.04 4.08
N LEU A 440 23.00 -0.96 3.27
CA LEU A 440 23.92 -2.01 2.82
C LEU A 440 25.10 -1.42 2.02
N LEU A 441 24.81 -0.54 1.06
CA LEU A 441 25.83 0.11 0.23
C LEU A 441 26.76 1.00 1.07
N ASN A 442 26.21 1.75 2.03
CA ASN A 442 27.02 2.58 2.92
C ASN A 442 27.95 1.72 3.78
N ARG A 443 27.46 0.60 4.32
CA ARG A 443 28.30 -0.36 5.04
C ARG A 443 29.41 -0.93 4.14
N TYR A 444 29.10 -1.22 2.89
CA TYR A 444 30.05 -1.77 1.93
C TYR A 444 31.12 -0.75 1.51
N LYS A 445 30.75 0.51 1.25
CA LYS A 445 31.69 1.61 0.98
C LYS A 445 32.71 1.78 2.12
N VAL A 446 32.24 1.73 3.36
CA VAL A 446 33.12 1.79 4.55
C VAL A 446 34.09 0.61 4.59
N ILE A 447 33.65 -0.60 4.22
CA ILE A 447 34.52 -1.79 4.16
C ILE A 447 35.59 -1.63 3.07
N LEU A 448 35.20 -1.21 1.86
CA LEU A 448 36.13 -1.00 0.74
C LEU A 448 37.14 0.13 1.00
N GLN A 449 36.76 1.17 1.75
CA GLN A 449 37.68 2.24 2.15
C GLN A 449 38.68 1.76 3.21
N LYS A 450 38.26 0.90 4.14
CA LYS A 450 39.12 0.32 5.18
C LYS A 450 40.05 -0.80 4.67
N SER A 451 39.67 -1.49 3.59
CA SER A 451 40.47 -2.57 3.01
C SER A 451 41.51 -2.11 1.97
N ARG A 452 41.55 -0.81 1.64
CA ARG A 452 42.70 -0.24 0.93
C ARG A 452 43.89 -0.24 1.89
N PRO A 453 44.98 -0.99 1.62
CA PRO A 453 46.20 -0.84 2.41
C PRO A 453 46.61 0.63 2.32
N ASN A 454 46.99 1.22 3.46
CA ASN A 454 47.62 2.53 3.50
C ASN A 454 48.76 2.51 2.48
N LYS A 455 48.57 3.19 1.34
CA LYS A 455 49.68 3.55 0.46
C LYS A 455 50.47 4.60 1.23
N ALA A 456 51.47 4.15 1.97
CA ALA A 456 52.61 4.92 2.41
C ALA A 456 53.81 4.49 1.57
#